data_AF-A0A971MG11-F1
#
_entry.id   AF-A0A971MG11-F1
#
_cell.length_a   1.000
_cell.length_b   1.000
_cell.length_c   1.000
_cell.angle_alpha   90.00
_cell.angle_beta   90.00
_cell.angle_gamma   90.00
#
_symmetry.space_group_name_H-M   'P 1'
#
loop_
_entity.id
_entity.type
_entity.pdbx_description
1 polymer ?
#
loop_
_entity_poly.entity_id
_entity_poly.type
_entity_poly.pdbx_seq_one_letter_code
_entity_poly.pdbx_strand_id
1 'polypeptide(L)'
;MLGELDLNRRKLFQDFKVSELGERFARLQRICESMDIPILIIVDGWESSGKGYVINDLVRELNPKFFDVEVFERSSEEDLEYPFMRKFWIYTPKKGHVKVFDRSFYYELMDNIDIEDEELCKKVDSIKGIEKTLYDDKTIILKFFLDVSKEVQKERINEMKNSEMRSFYIDIHDIDQNENYKNYKKHFEHVLKLTNFRYTPWNIINSDDRKAASKEALGLAIEEVQKGIERVATQRENGIRIPRDYVDDKKILENLDLNKNISDEEYDQLENLQKEVSEVFIKYHNRNIPIVLVFEGVDAAGKDGAISRLIRRVDPRLYKVHAISAPDEGENARNYLWRFYTKIPKNGYASIFSRSWYGRVMVERVEGFATVREWERAYSEMLEMERQIYSHGGLVIKFFVAIDKDT
;
A
#
# COMPACT_ATOMS: atom_id res chain seq x y z
N MET A 1 -3.98 16.44 23.59
CA MET A 1 -4.62 17.31 22.58
C MET A 1 -5.36 16.46 21.52
N LEU A 2 -6.10 15.43 21.95
CA LEU A 2 -7.03 14.63 21.12
C LEU A 2 -8.49 14.86 21.56
N GLY A 3 -8.73 15.30 22.80
CA GLY A 3 -10.07 15.45 23.38
C GLY A 3 -10.85 16.72 22.99
N GLU A 4 -10.23 17.72 22.36
CA GLU A 4 -10.92 18.97 21.95
C GLU A 4 -11.41 18.95 20.50
N LEU A 5 -10.94 18.03 19.65
CA LEU A 5 -11.24 18.04 18.22
C LEU A 5 -12.62 17.44 17.84
N ASP A 6 -13.30 16.69 18.71
CA ASP A 6 -14.38 15.78 18.25
C ASP A 6 -15.78 15.98 18.86
N LEU A 7 -15.94 16.73 19.95
CA LEU A 7 -17.27 16.86 20.59
C LEU A 7 -18.28 17.68 19.77
N ASN A 8 -17.80 18.58 18.90
CA ASN A 8 -18.67 19.42 18.05
C ASN A 8 -19.08 18.72 16.74
N ARG A 9 -18.28 17.79 16.20
CA ARG A 9 -18.61 17.03 14.97
C ARG A 9 -19.80 16.11 15.15
N ARG A 10 -19.93 15.52 16.35
CA ARG A 10 -21.05 14.63 16.74
C ARG A 10 -22.44 15.18 16.49
N LYS A 11 -22.63 16.51 16.47
CA LYS A 11 -23.95 17.16 16.36
C LYS A 11 -24.43 17.33 14.91
N LEU A 12 -23.54 17.31 13.91
CA LEU A 12 -23.88 17.67 12.53
C LEU A 12 -24.83 16.68 11.84
N PHE A 13 -24.83 15.42 12.30
CA PHE A 13 -25.56 14.34 11.61
C PHE A 13 -26.65 13.69 12.48
N GLN A 14 -26.89 14.17 13.71
CA GLN A 14 -27.82 13.53 14.66
C GLN A 14 -29.29 13.59 14.23
N ASP A 15 -29.67 14.50 13.34
CA ASP A 15 -31.06 14.64 12.91
C ASP A 15 -31.41 13.71 11.73
N PHE A 16 -30.41 13.11 11.07
CA PHE A 16 -30.64 12.23 9.92
C PHE A 16 -30.89 10.79 10.34
N LYS A 17 -31.67 10.03 9.57
CA LYS A 17 -31.74 8.57 9.74
C LYS A 17 -30.48 7.92 9.16
N VAL A 18 -30.07 6.77 9.71
CA VAL A 18 -28.92 6.00 9.19
C VAL A 18 -29.12 5.65 7.71
N SER A 19 -30.34 5.25 7.30
CA SER A 19 -30.66 4.98 5.89
C SER A 19 -30.51 6.21 5.00
N GLU A 20 -30.88 7.40 5.49
CA GLU A 20 -30.73 8.64 4.73
C GLU A 20 -29.25 9.00 4.52
N LEU A 21 -28.43 8.81 5.55
CA LEU A 21 -26.97 8.98 5.42
C LEU A 21 -26.39 7.94 4.46
N GLY A 22 -26.82 6.68 4.55
CA GLY A 22 -26.43 5.62 3.61
C GLY A 22 -26.75 5.99 2.16
N GLU A 23 -27.97 6.45 1.87
CA GLU A 23 -28.36 6.89 0.53
C GLU A 23 -27.52 8.07 0.03
N ARG A 24 -27.18 9.02 0.90
CA ARG A 24 -26.29 10.15 0.56
C ARG A 24 -24.89 9.66 0.24
N PHE A 25 -24.35 8.75 1.04
CA PHE A 25 -23.05 8.17 0.80
C PHE A 25 -23.02 7.36 -0.51
N ALA A 26 -24.08 6.61 -0.82
CA ALA A 26 -24.24 5.92 -2.10
C ALA A 26 -24.31 6.87 -3.31
N ARG A 27 -24.86 8.08 -3.15
CA ARG A 27 -24.81 9.11 -4.22
C ARG A 27 -23.37 9.57 -4.45
N LEU A 28 -22.61 9.80 -3.39
CA LEU A 28 -21.19 10.16 -3.50
C LEU A 28 -20.36 9.03 -4.12
N GLN A 29 -20.63 7.78 -3.77
CA GLN A 29 -20.00 6.61 -4.40
C GLN A 29 -20.18 6.65 -5.92
N ARG A 30 -21.41 6.90 -6.42
CA ARG A 30 -21.68 7.00 -7.86
C ARG A 30 -20.95 8.17 -8.53
N ILE A 31 -20.82 9.30 -7.82
CA ILE A 31 -20.03 10.43 -8.32
C ILE A 31 -18.55 10.01 -8.44
N CYS A 32 -17.97 9.42 -7.40
CA CYS A 32 -16.60 8.93 -7.42
C CYS A 32 -16.38 7.87 -8.51
N GLU A 33 -17.33 6.96 -8.72
CA GLU A 33 -17.31 5.98 -9.80
C GLU A 33 -17.23 6.68 -11.17
N SER A 34 -18.17 7.59 -11.47
CA SER A 34 -18.17 8.34 -12.73
C SER A 34 -16.93 9.22 -12.96
N MET A 35 -16.24 9.57 -11.87
CA MET A 35 -15.04 10.39 -11.90
C MET A 35 -13.75 9.58 -11.78
N ASP A 36 -13.78 8.24 -11.75
CA ASP A 36 -12.61 7.39 -11.53
C ASP A 36 -11.84 7.71 -10.24
N ILE A 37 -12.54 8.11 -9.17
CA ILE A 37 -11.95 8.44 -7.86
C ILE A 37 -12.02 7.21 -6.95
N PRO A 38 -10.89 6.58 -6.61
CA PRO A 38 -10.89 5.48 -5.65
C PRO A 38 -11.16 5.99 -4.23
N ILE A 39 -11.92 5.21 -3.46
CA ILE A 39 -12.14 5.44 -2.02
C ILE A 39 -11.58 4.25 -1.25
N LEU A 40 -10.75 4.50 -0.25
CA LEU A 40 -10.30 3.53 0.73
C LEU A 40 -10.84 3.91 2.10
N ILE A 41 -11.62 3.03 2.71
CA ILE A 41 -12.11 3.17 4.08
C ILE A 41 -11.40 2.15 4.95
N ILE A 42 -10.73 2.60 5.99
CA ILE A 42 -10.09 1.74 6.99
C ILE A 42 -10.90 1.84 8.27
N VAL A 43 -11.38 0.71 8.79
CA VAL A 43 -12.08 0.61 10.06
C VAL A 43 -11.24 -0.25 11.00
N ASP A 44 -10.54 0.42 11.90
CA ASP A 44 -9.76 -0.16 12.99
C ASP A 44 -10.38 0.21 14.34
N GLY A 45 -9.85 -0.32 15.43
CA GLY A 45 -10.37 -0.09 16.78
C GLY A 45 -10.15 -1.29 17.68
N TRP A 46 -10.63 -1.17 18.91
CA TRP A 46 -10.59 -2.28 19.86
C TRP A 46 -11.28 -3.52 19.28
N GLU A 47 -10.87 -4.69 19.73
CA GLU A 47 -11.67 -5.89 19.54
C GLU A 47 -12.99 -5.78 20.29
N SER A 48 -14.04 -6.37 19.72
CA SER A 48 -15.43 -6.20 20.19
C SER A 48 -15.97 -4.74 20.23
N SER A 49 -15.31 -3.77 19.57
CA SER A 49 -15.79 -2.38 19.43
C SER A 49 -17.01 -2.22 18.51
N GLY A 50 -17.31 -3.22 17.67
CA GLY A 50 -18.43 -3.16 16.72
C GLY A 50 -18.03 -2.74 15.30
N LYS A 51 -16.77 -2.93 14.90
CA LYS A 51 -16.27 -2.70 13.52
C LYS A 51 -17.21 -3.24 12.45
N GLY A 52 -17.56 -4.52 12.53
CA GLY A 52 -18.50 -5.15 11.58
C GLY A 52 -19.90 -4.52 11.58
N TYR A 53 -20.39 -3.97 12.69
CA TYR A 53 -21.67 -3.25 12.72
C TYR A 53 -21.57 -1.95 11.91
N VAL A 54 -20.51 -1.17 12.13
CA VAL A 54 -20.26 0.09 11.43
C VAL A 54 -20.02 -0.15 9.94
N ILE A 55 -19.20 -1.15 9.58
CA ILE A 55 -18.92 -1.52 8.18
C ILE A 55 -20.22 -1.91 7.47
N ASN A 56 -21.07 -2.73 8.09
CA ASN A 56 -22.34 -3.14 7.52
C ASN A 56 -23.25 -1.94 7.19
N ASP A 57 -23.30 -0.92 8.05
CA ASP A 57 -24.08 0.29 7.79
C ASP A 57 -23.42 1.21 6.76
N LEU A 58 -22.09 1.33 6.75
CA LEU A 58 -21.33 2.11 5.75
C LEU A 58 -21.59 1.61 4.33
N VAL A 59 -21.68 0.29 4.14
CA VAL A 59 -21.81 -0.31 2.80
C VAL A 59 -23.24 -0.66 2.40
N ARG A 60 -24.20 -0.61 3.34
CA ARG A 60 -25.58 -1.12 3.13
C ARG A 60 -26.25 -0.60 1.87
N GLU A 61 -26.15 0.69 1.62
CA GLU A 61 -26.85 1.37 0.51
C GLU A 61 -25.96 1.55 -0.73
N LEU A 62 -24.69 1.11 -0.68
CA LEU A 62 -23.76 1.23 -1.79
C LEU A 62 -24.12 0.25 -2.91
N ASN A 63 -23.77 0.61 -4.15
CA ASN A 63 -23.91 -0.32 -5.27
C ASN A 63 -22.87 -1.46 -5.13
N PRO A 64 -23.29 -2.73 -4.98
CA PRO A 64 -22.39 -3.86 -4.71
C PRO A 64 -21.43 -4.21 -5.85
N LYS A 65 -21.60 -3.65 -7.05
CA LYS A 65 -20.64 -3.80 -8.15
C LYS A 65 -19.37 -2.96 -7.97
N PHE A 66 -19.43 -1.94 -7.11
CA PHE A 66 -18.40 -0.91 -6.99
C PHE A 66 -17.94 -0.74 -5.53
N PHE A 67 -18.15 -1.75 -4.70
CA PHE A 67 -17.46 -1.87 -3.43
C PHE A 67 -17.18 -3.32 -3.08
N ASP A 68 -16.15 -3.54 -2.26
CA ASP A 68 -15.91 -4.80 -1.58
C ASP A 68 -15.20 -4.54 -0.24
N VAL A 69 -15.24 -5.55 0.63
CA VAL A 69 -14.67 -5.51 1.98
C VAL A 69 -13.56 -6.54 2.06
N GLU A 70 -12.37 -6.09 2.45
CA GLU A 70 -11.23 -6.95 2.76
C GLU A 70 -11.07 -7.02 4.28
N VAL A 71 -10.94 -8.24 4.82
CA VAL A 71 -10.76 -8.47 6.25
C VAL A 71 -9.31 -8.86 6.49
N PHE A 72 -8.57 -8.02 7.21
CA PHE A 72 -7.18 -8.32 7.54
C PHE A 72 -7.10 -9.02 8.89
N GLU A 73 -6.57 -10.24 8.86
CA GLU A 73 -6.17 -10.96 10.04
C GLU A 73 -4.68 -10.72 10.34
N ARG A 74 -4.17 -11.36 11.38
CA ARG A 74 -2.73 -11.36 11.64
C ARG A 74 -2.01 -11.99 10.45
N SER A 75 -0.82 -11.47 10.16
CA SER A 75 0.05 -12.02 9.11
C SER A 75 0.22 -13.53 9.29
N SER A 76 -0.17 -14.27 8.26
CA SER A 76 0.11 -15.69 8.14
C SER A 76 1.62 -15.93 7.93
N GLU A 77 2.07 -17.18 8.05
CA GLU A 77 3.45 -17.54 7.68
C GLU A 77 3.76 -17.16 6.23
N GLU A 78 2.78 -17.25 5.32
CA GLU A 78 2.91 -16.83 3.93
C GLU A 78 3.09 -15.31 3.79
N ASP A 79 2.34 -14.50 4.55
CA ASP A 79 2.49 -13.04 4.52
C ASP A 79 3.89 -12.60 4.94
N LEU A 80 4.48 -13.29 5.91
CA LEU A 80 5.83 -13.02 6.42
C LEU A 80 6.93 -13.38 5.42
N GLU A 81 6.62 -14.13 4.35
CA GLU A 81 7.56 -14.36 3.25
C GLU A 81 7.74 -13.14 2.34
N TYR A 82 6.98 -12.05 2.56
CA TYR A 82 7.00 -10.85 1.73
C TYR A 82 7.19 -9.57 2.56
N PRO A 83 7.63 -8.45 1.92
CA PRO A 83 7.65 -7.16 2.58
C PRO A 83 6.28 -6.77 3.14
N PHE A 84 6.27 -6.24 4.37
CA PHE A 84 5.07 -5.86 5.15
C PHE A 84 3.97 -5.15 4.32
N MET A 85 4.35 -4.21 3.45
CA MET A 85 3.39 -3.44 2.66
C MET A 85 2.75 -4.21 1.49
N ARG A 86 3.35 -5.32 1.03
CA ARG A 86 2.91 -6.01 -0.18
C ARG A 86 1.46 -6.46 -0.09
N LYS A 87 1.06 -7.07 1.03
CA LYS A 87 -0.30 -7.60 1.19
C LYS A 87 -1.35 -6.49 1.06
N PHE A 88 -1.07 -5.30 1.59
CA PHE A 88 -2.00 -4.16 1.52
C PHE A 88 -2.05 -3.55 0.12
N TRP A 89 -0.90 -3.45 -0.56
CA TRP A 89 -0.85 -3.00 -1.94
C TRP A 89 -1.76 -3.83 -2.85
N ILE A 90 -1.75 -5.15 -2.71
CA ILE A 90 -2.58 -6.07 -3.52
C ILE A 90 -4.06 -5.69 -3.46
N TYR A 91 -4.55 -5.29 -2.29
CA TYR A 91 -5.96 -4.96 -2.05
C TYR A 91 -6.31 -3.48 -2.19
N THR A 92 -5.39 -2.62 -2.66
CA THR A 92 -5.72 -1.20 -2.91
C THR A 92 -6.89 -1.04 -3.90
N PRO A 93 -7.73 0.00 -3.71
CA PRO A 93 -8.92 0.20 -4.54
C PRO A 93 -8.56 0.45 -6.01
N LYS A 94 -9.42 -0.06 -6.90
CA LYS A 94 -9.46 0.40 -8.29
C LYS A 94 -10.04 1.81 -8.36
N LYS A 95 -9.71 2.56 -9.40
CA LYS A 95 -10.37 3.82 -9.80
C LYS A 95 -11.88 3.63 -9.80
N GLY A 96 -12.58 4.59 -9.21
CA GLY A 96 -14.05 4.57 -9.08
C GLY A 96 -14.61 3.54 -8.10
N HIS A 97 -13.76 2.74 -7.44
CA HIS A 97 -14.17 1.67 -6.54
C HIS A 97 -14.01 2.07 -5.07
N VAL A 98 -14.94 1.64 -4.22
CA VAL A 98 -14.79 1.73 -2.76
C VAL A 98 -14.18 0.45 -2.24
N LYS A 99 -13.06 0.54 -1.54
CA LYS A 99 -12.49 -0.59 -0.79
C LYS A 99 -12.64 -0.31 0.69
N VAL A 100 -13.22 -1.25 1.43
CA VAL A 100 -13.28 -1.18 2.90
C VAL A 100 -12.32 -2.22 3.47
N PHE A 101 -11.45 -1.79 4.37
CA PHE A 101 -10.56 -2.63 5.14
C PHE A 101 -11.16 -2.76 6.55
N ASP A 102 -11.60 -3.97 6.91
CA ASP A 102 -11.86 -4.35 8.32
C ASP A 102 -10.54 -4.77 8.93
N ARG A 103 -10.03 -3.95 9.87
CA ARG A 103 -8.61 -3.92 10.24
C ARG A 103 -7.73 -3.56 9.04
N SER A 104 -6.44 -3.32 9.25
CA SER A 104 -5.52 -2.95 8.17
C SER A 104 -4.06 -3.17 8.56
N PHE A 105 -3.12 -2.49 7.91
CA PHE A 105 -1.73 -2.41 8.37
C PHE A 105 -1.59 -1.84 9.78
N TYR A 106 -2.59 -1.08 10.26
CA TYR A 106 -2.58 -0.60 11.65
C TYR A 106 -2.79 -1.70 12.67
N TYR A 107 -3.55 -2.74 12.32
CA TYR A 107 -3.85 -3.84 13.23
C TYR A 107 -2.58 -4.52 13.72
N GLU A 108 -1.59 -4.77 12.85
CA GLU A 108 -0.31 -5.34 13.26
C GLU A 108 0.49 -4.48 14.24
N LEU A 109 0.34 -3.16 14.17
CA LEU A 109 1.02 -2.23 15.08
C LEU A 109 0.25 -2.13 16.40
N MET A 110 -1.08 -2.02 16.31
CA MET A 110 -1.97 -1.85 17.46
C MET A 110 -1.99 -3.11 18.32
N ASP A 111 -2.01 -4.28 17.71
CA ASP A 111 -2.18 -5.55 18.41
C ASP A 111 -0.86 -6.07 19.04
N ASN A 112 0.29 -5.54 18.61
CA ASN A 112 1.59 -5.83 19.22
C ASN A 112 2.00 -4.71 20.18
N ILE A 113 1.57 -4.78 21.44
CA ILE A 113 1.90 -3.79 22.48
C ILE A 113 3.37 -3.77 22.88
N ASP A 114 4.10 -4.85 22.59
CA ASP A 114 5.51 -5.03 22.91
C ASP A 114 6.43 -4.73 21.72
N ILE A 115 5.89 -4.15 20.64
CA ILE A 115 6.67 -3.74 19.47
C ILE A 115 7.77 -2.76 19.87
N GLU A 116 9.02 -3.06 19.48
CA GLU A 116 10.15 -2.15 19.73
C GLU A 116 9.96 -0.84 18.97
N ASP A 117 10.33 0.29 19.60
CA ASP A 117 10.17 1.63 19.02
C ASP A 117 10.82 1.78 17.64
N GLU A 118 11.97 1.15 17.41
CA GLU A 118 12.65 1.19 16.11
C GLU A 118 11.82 0.47 15.01
N GLU A 119 11.28 -0.70 15.32
CA GLU A 119 10.44 -1.47 14.41
C GLU A 119 9.10 -0.77 14.17
N LEU A 120 8.50 -0.21 15.22
CA LEU A 120 7.29 0.62 15.11
C LEU A 120 7.53 1.80 14.16
N CYS A 121 8.63 2.53 14.32
CA CYS A 121 8.97 3.66 13.44
C CYS A 121 9.14 3.22 11.98
N LYS A 122 9.82 2.09 11.71
CA LYS A 122 9.98 1.55 10.36
C LYS A 122 8.64 1.19 9.70
N LYS A 123 7.73 0.56 10.46
CA LYS A 123 6.39 0.23 9.97
C LYS A 123 5.54 1.49 9.76
N VAL A 124 5.60 2.47 10.66
CA VAL A 124 4.91 3.77 10.51
C VAL A 124 5.41 4.52 9.27
N ASP A 125 6.72 4.51 8.99
CA ASP A 125 7.30 5.09 7.77
C ASP A 125 6.73 4.42 6.51
N SER A 126 6.65 3.08 6.51
CA SER A 126 6.08 2.32 5.38
C SER A 126 4.60 2.65 5.15
N ILE A 127 3.83 2.76 6.24
CA ILE A 127 2.41 3.15 6.22
C ILE A 127 2.24 4.58 5.68
N LYS A 128 3.08 5.51 6.14
CA LYS A 128 3.11 6.89 5.64
C LYS A 128 3.36 6.91 4.12
N GLY A 129 4.27 6.07 3.63
CA GLY A 129 4.60 5.91 2.22
C GLY A 129 3.41 5.50 1.36
N ILE A 130 2.70 4.42 1.73
CA ILE A 130 1.52 3.95 0.97
C ILE A 130 0.38 4.98 1.02
N GLU A 131 0.06 5.54 2.19
CA GLU A 131 -1.02 6.53 2.30
C GLU A 131 -0.73 7.78 1.47
N LYS A 132 0.53 8.26 1.49
CA LYS A 132 0.92 9.43 0.70
C LYS A 132 0.83 9.14 -0.79
N THR A 133 1.35 7.99 -1.22
CA THR A 133 1.33 7.57 -2.63
C THR A 133 -0.10 7.48 -3.16
N LEU A 134 -1.00 6.82 -2.41
CA LEU A 134 -2.40 6.68 -2.79
C LEU A 134 -3.15 8.03 -2.76
N TYR A 135 -2.90 8.86 -1.73
CA TYR A 135 -3.50 10.19 -1.62
C TYR A 135 -3.10 11.11 -2.78
N ASP A 136 -1.81 11.14 -3.13
CA ASP A 136 -1.29 11.89 -4.27
C ASP A 136 -1.82 11.33 -5.60
N ASP A 137 -2.10 10.03 -5.64
CA ASP A 137 -2.78 9.36 -6.74
C ASP A 137 -4.31 9.46 -6.66
N LYS A 138 -4.79 10.54 -6.05
CA LYS A 138 -6.21 10.95 -6.02
C LYS A 138 -7.14 10.00 -5.25
N THR A 139 -6.60 9.03 -4.50
CA THR A 139 -7.41 8.20 -3.59
C THR A 139 -7.93 9.06 -2.44
N ILE A 140 -9.21 8.90 -2.11
CA ILE A 140 -9.79 9.42 -0.87
C ILE A 140 -9.63 8.34 0.19
N ILE A 141 -8.89 8.63 1.27
CA ILE A 141 -8.63 7.66 2.33
C ILE A 141 -9.31 8.15 3.61
N LEU A 142 -10.15 7.30 4.20
CA LEU A 142 -10.84 7.55 5.45
C LEU A 142 -10.36 6.55 6.48
N LYS A 143 -10.01 7.01 7.68
CA LYS A 143 -9.55 6.16 8.77
C LYS A 143 -10.45 6.35 9.97
N PHE A 144 -11.08 5.27 10.41
CA PHE A 144 -11.94 5.23 11.58
C PHE A 144 -11.31 4.36 12.65
N PHE A 145 -11.17 4.91 13.86
CA PHE A 145 -10.80 4.14 15.04
C PHE A 145 -12.00 4.06 15.98
N LEU A 146 -12.55 2.88 16.20
CA LEU A 146 -13.66 2.66 17.11
C LEU A 146 -13.14 2.46 18.55
N ASP A 147 -13.31 3.49 19.38
CA ASP A 147 -12.96 3.48 20.80
C ASP A 147 -14.14 2.96 21.62
N VAL A 148 -13.92 1.97 22.50
CA VAL A 148 -14.99 1.39 23.35
C VAL A 148 -14.53 1.39 24.80
N SER A 149 -15.43 1.69 25.73
CA SER A 149 -15.15 1.59 27.16
C SER A 149 -14.88 0.15 27.59
N LYS A 150 -14.07 -0.03 28.64
CA LYS A 150 -13.71 -1.35 29.16
C LYS A 150 -14.95 -2.15 29.56
N GLU A 151 -15.92 -1.47 30.16
CA GLU A 151 -17.17 -2.04 30.66
C GLU A 151 -18.02 -2.57 29.49
N VAL A 152 -18.28 -1.73 28.48
CA VAL A 152 -19.07 -2.12 27.31
C VAL A 152 -18.36 -3.20 26.49
N GLN A 153 -17.03 -3.13 26.34
CA GLN A 153 -16.27 -4.18 25.67
C GLN A 153 -16.45 -5.53 26.39
N LYS A 154 -16.34 -5.55 27.73
CA LYS A 154 -16.52 -6.76 28.54
C LYS A 154 -17.92 -7.34 28.41
N GLU A 155 -18.95 -6.48 28.43
CA GLU A 155 -20.34 -6.90 28.22
C GLU A 155 -20.50 -7.59 26.86
N ARG A 156 -19.99 -6.99 25.78
CA ARG A 156 -20.07 -7.55 24.43
C ARG A 156 -19.33 -8.87 24.28
N ILE A 157 -18.15 -8.99 24.89
CA ILE A 157 -17.38 -10.24 24.92
C ILE A 157 -18.20 -11.34 25.59
N ASN A 158 -18.82 -11.04 26.75
CA ASN A 158 -19.64 -12.01 27.47
C ASN A 158 -20.91 -12.40 26.69
N GLU A 159 -21.59 -11.43 26.08
CA GLU A 159 -22.74 -11.68 25.21
C GLU A 159 -22.39 -12.61 24.05
N MET A 160 -21.26 -12.39 23.38
CA MET A 160 -20.82 -13.21 22.26
C MET A 160 -20.39 -14.61 22.70
N LYS A 161 -19.63 -14.73 23.81
CA LYS A 161 -19.23 -16.02 24.38
C LYS A 161 -20.42 -16.89 24.76
N ASN A 162 -21.49 -16.28 25.28
CA ASN A 162 -22.70 -16.99 25.71
C ASN A 162 -23.66 -17.31 24.55
N SER A 163 -23.33 -16.89 23.31
CA SER A 163 -24.16 -17.13 22.13
C SER A 163 -23.67 -18.34 21.34
N GLU A 164 -24.52 -19.38 21.23
CA GLU A 164 -24.22 -20.59 20.44
C GLU A 164 -23.82 -20.29 18.99
N MET A 165 -24.37 -19.23 18.39
CA MET A 165 -24.10 -18.87 16.99
C MET A 165 -22.97 -17.86 16.79
N ARG A 166 -22.45 -17.22 17.86
CA ARG A 166 -21.55 -16.06 17.74
C ARG A 166 -20.28 -16.17 18.57
N SER A 167 -20.14 -17.24 19.35
CA SER A 167 -18.96 -17.49 20.17
C SER A 167 -17.67 -17.57 19.34
N PHE A 168 -17.75 -17.99 18.09
CA PHE A 168 -16.59 -18.08 17.19
C PHE A 168 -15.99 -16.71 16.78
N TYR A 169 -16.70 -15.60 17.00
CA TYR A 169 -16.18 -14.26 16.72
C TYR A 169 -15.23 -13.73 17.82
N ILE A 170 -15.13 -14.42 18.96
CA ILE A 170 -14.29 -14.00 20.08
C ILE A 170 -13.00 -14.79 20.08
N ASP A 171 -11.88 -14.07 20.15
CA ASP A 171 -10.54 -14.63 20.29
C ASP A 171 -9.94 -14.31 21.68
N ILE A 172 -8.79 -14.92 21.99
CA ILE A 172 -8.00 -14.65 23.18
C ILE A 172 -7.62 -13.17 23.29
N HIS A 173 -7.46 -12.48 22.15
CA HIS A 173 -7.11 -11.06 22.09
C HIS A 173 -8.22 -10.13 22.55
N ASP A 174 -9.50 -10.47 22.32
CA ASP A 174 -10.61 -9.72 22.91
C ASP A 174 -10.51 -9.68 24.44
N ILE A 175 -10.17 -10.84 25.03
CA ILE A 175 -10.05 -11.01 26.48
C ILE A 175 -8.83 -10.25 26.99
N ASP A 176 -7.67 -10.45 26.35
CA ASP A 176 -6.41 -9.81 26.72
C ASP A 176 -6.51 -8.28 26.64
N GLN A 177 -7.10 -7.73 25.57
CA GLN A 177 -7.35 -6.30 25.45
C GLN A 177 -8.23 -5.76 26.58
N ASN A 178 -9.25 -6.51 27.02
CA ASN A 178 -10.11 -6.08 28.11
C ASN A 178 -9.41 -6.14 29.48
N GLU A 179 -8.67 -7.22 29.74
CA GLU A 179 -7.92 -7.40 30.99
C GLU A 179 -6.82 -6.33 31.11
N ASN A 180 -6.03 -6.15 30.05
CA ASN A 180 -4.91 -5.21 29.95
C ASN A 180 -5.28 -3.84 29.35
N TYR A 181 -6.56 -3.45 29.44
CA TYR A 181 -7.12 -2.26 28.79
C TYR A 181 -6.29 -0.98 28.93
N LYS A 182 -5.74 -0.69 30.12
CA LYS A 182 -4.95 0.54 30.30
C LYS A 182 -3.67 0.56 29.45
N ASN A 183 -3.03 -0.59 29.27
CA ASN A 183 -1.81 -0.72 28.48
C ASN A 183 -2.13 -0.59 26.99
N TYR A 184 -3.13 -1.33 26.51
CA TYR A 184 -3.61 -1.20 25.13
C TYR A 184 -4.07 0.21 24.80
N LYS A 185 -4.82 0.87 25.68
CA LYS A 185 -5.27 2.25 25.47
C LYS A 185 -4.08 3.20 25.27
N LYS A 186 -3.07 3.10 26.14
CA LYS A 186 -1.84 3.91 26.02
C LYS A 186 -1.11 3.62 24.70
N HIS A 187 -1.03 2.35 24.31
CA HIS A 187 -0.39 1.93 23.06
C HIS A 187 -1.16 2.43 21.83
N PHE A 188 -2.48 2.26 21.79
CA PHE A 188 -3.33 2.77 20.72
C PHE A 188 -3.20 4.29 20.59
N GLU A 189 -3.23 5.04 21.70
CA GLU A 189 -3.01 6.49 21.67
C GLU A 189 -1.64 6.86 21.06
N HIS A 190 -0.60 6.06 21.35
CA HIS A 190 0.72 6.24 20.78
C HIS A 190 0.76 5.99 19.27
N VAL A 191 0.25 4.84 18.80
CA VAL A 191 0.17 4.48 17.38
C VAL A 191 -0.69 5.47 16.60
N LEU A 192 -1.88 5.84 17.12
CA LEU A 192 -2.77 6.82 16.52
C LEU A 192 -2.08 8.18 16.37
N LYS A 193 -1.32 8.62 17.37
CA LYS A 193 -0.57 9.89 17.29
C LYS A 193 0.51 9.86 16.20
N LEU A 194 1.26 8.76 16.08
CA LEU A 194 2.31 8.62 15.07
C LEU A 194 1.75 8.56 13.64
N THR A 195 0.51 8.11 13.49
CA THR A 195 -0.12 7.81 12.20
C THR A 195 -1.26 8.76 11.83
N ASN A 196 -1.49 9.81 12.64
CA ASN A 196 -2.45 10.87 12.35
C ASN A 196 -1.85 11.89 11.36
N PHE A 197 -1.69 11.49 10.10
CA PHE A 197 -1.11 12.34 9.07
C PHE A 197 -2.06 13.47 8.65
N ARG A 198 -1.51 14.63 8.32
CA ARG A 198 -2.30 15.83 7.95
C ARG A 198 -3.24 15.61 6.75
N TYR A 199 -2.84 14.76 5.80
CA TYR A 199 -3.60 14.49 4.57
C TYR A 199 -4.60 13.33 4.74
N THR A 200 -4.43 12.51 5.76
CA THR A 200 -5.27 11.35 6.10
C THR A 200 -5.38 11.23 7.63
N PRO A 201 -6.14 12.13 8.29
CA PRO A 201 -6.28 12.09 9.74
C PRO A 201 -7.15 10.91 10.19
N TRP A 202 -6.99 10.51 11.44
CA TRP A 202 -7.89 9.58 12.11
C TRP A 202 -9.18 10.27 12.55
N ASN A 203 -10.30 9.56 12.39
CA ASN A 203 -11.57 9.88 13.00
C ASN A 203 -11.80 8.90 14.15
N ILE A 204 -11.81 9.38 15.39
CA ILE A 204 -11.91 8.54 16.59
C ILE A 204 -13.37 8.55 17.06
N ILE A 205 -14.05 7.41 16.92
CA ILE A 205 -15.49 7.30 17.17
C ILE A 205 -15.72 6.56 18.48
N ASN A 206 -16.49 7.17 19.40
CA ASN A 206 -16.97 6.43 20.56
C ASN A 206 -18.00 5.39 20.08
N SER A 207 -17.70 4.14 20.39
CA SER A 207 -18.45 2.99 19.93
C SER A 207 -19.23 2.29 21.02
N ASP A 208 -19.43 2.90 22.20
CA ASP A 208 -20.22 2.34 23.30
C ASP A 208 -21.67 2.06 22.85
N ASP A 209 -22.26 2.99 22.08
CA ASP A 209 -23.48 2.74 21.31
C ASP A 209 -23.14 2.52 19.83
N ARG A 210 -23.30 1.27 19.36
CA ARG A 210 -23.01 0.88 17.96
C ARG A 210 -23.83 1.66 16.94
N LYS A 211 -25.08 2.03 17.26
CA LYS A 211 -25.96 2.79 16.36
C LYS A 211 -25.48 4.23 16.22
N ALA A 212 -25.11 4.85 17.33
CA ALA A 212 -24.55 6.20 17.34
C ALA A 212 -23.22 6.24 16.57
N ALA A 213 -22.34 5.26 16.81
CA ALA A 213 -21.04 5.14 16.14
C ALA A 213 -21.16 4.95 14.63
N SER A 214 -22.06 4.08 14.20
CA SER A 214 -22.37 3.86 12.78
C SER A 214 -22.86 5.16 12.10
N LYS A 215 -23.78 5.85 12.76
CA LYS A 215 -24.33 7.12 12.27
C LYS A 215 -23.26 8.21 12.15
N GLU A 216 -22.37 8.29 13.14
CA GLU A 216 -21.21 9.20 13.14
C GLU A 216 -20.23 8.85 12.01
N ALA A 217 -19.88 7.56 11.84
CA ALA A 217 -19.01 7.09 10.77
C ALA A 217 -19.55 7.42 9.37
N LEU A 218 -20.84 7.19 9.14
CA LEU A 218 -21.51 7.55 7.88
C LEU A 218 -21.49 9.06 7.62
N GLY A 219 -21.78 9.87 8.65
CA GLY A 219 -21.75 11.34 8.54
C GLY A 219 -20.35 11.84 8.18
N LEU A 220 -19.32 11.35 8.88
CA LEU A 220 -17.93 11.67 8.59
C LEU A 220 -17.50 11.15 7.21
N ALA A 221 -17.97 9.98 6.79
CA ALA A 221 -17.68 9.44 5.47
C ALA A 221 -18.20 10.35 4.35
N ILE A 222 -19.41 10.88 4.51
CA ILE A 222 -19.98 11.87 3.58
C ILE A 222 -19.12 13.14 3.54
N GLU A 223 -18.78 13.70 4.70
CA GLU A 223 -17.99 14.94 4.80
C GLU A 223 -16.61 14.79 4.15
N GLU A 224 -15.89 13.72 4.48
CA GLU A 224 -14.52 13.49 3.99
C GLU A 224 -14.50 13.09 2.51
N VAL A 225 -15.51 12.36 2.02
CA VAL A 225 -15.62 12.09 0.57
C VAL A 225 -15.98 13.36 -0.21
N GLN A 226 -16.85 14.23 0.28
CA GLN A 226 -17.14 15.52 -0.37
C GLN A 226 -15.87 16.37 -0.51
N LYS A 227 -15.13 16.56 0.59
CA LYS A 227 -13.82 17.25 0.57
C LYS A 227 -12.83 16.57 -0.38
N GLY A 228 -12.83 15.25 -0.39
CA GLY A 228 -11.98 14.44 -1.25
C GLY A 228 -12.27 14.67 -2.74
N ILE A 229 -13.54 14.71 -3.13
CA ILE A 229 -13.99 15.00 -4.51
C ILE A 229 -13.54 16.41 -4.91
N GLU A 230 -13.79 17.42 -4.08
CA GLU A 230 -13.38 18.81 -4.34
C GLU A 230 -11.86 18.93 -4.51
N ARG A 231 -11.09 18.29 -3.62
CA ARG A 231 -9.63 18.21 -3.73
C ARG A 231 -9.20 17.60 -5.05
N VAL A 232 -9.75 16.45 -5.43
CA VAL A 232 -9.36 15.73 -6.65
C VAL A 232 -9.74 16.54 -7.90
N ALA A 233 -10.91 17.17 -7.91
CA ALA A 233 -11.31 18.09 -8.99
C ALA A 233 -10.27 19.23 -9.15
N THR A 234 -9.93 19.89 -8.04
CA THR A 234 -8.91 20.95 -8.01
C THR A 234 -7.54 20.44 -8.47
N GLN A 235 -7.12 19.24 -8.06
CA GLN A 235 -5.86 18.63 -8.48
C GLN A 235 -5.81 18.36 -9.98
N ARG A 236 -6.94 17.99 -10.60
CA ARG A 236 -7.05 17.78 -12.04
C ARG A 236 -7.00 19.09 -12.82
N GLU A 237 -7.67 20.13 -12.32
CA GLU A 237 -7.64 21.47 -12.91
C GLU A 237 -6.25 22.12 -12.84
N ASN A 238 -5.59 22.01 -11.68
CA ASN A 238 -4.25 22.58 -11.44
C ASN A 238 -3.11 21.76 -12.05
N GLY A 239 -3.38 20.79 -12.92
CA GLY A 239 -2.37 19.99 -13.64
C GLY A 239 -1.50 20.78 -14.63
N ILE A 240 -1.53 22.11 -14.58
CA ILE A 240 -0.79 23.02 -15.45
C ILE A 240 0.67 23.10 -14.99
N ARG A 241 1.57 22.91 -15.97
CA ARG A 241 3.05 22.96 -15.89
C ARG A 241 3.57 23.96 -14.85
N ILE A 242 4.32 23.45 -13.87
CA ILE A 242 5.36 24.24 -13.20
C ILE A 242 6.62 24.11 -14.06
N PRO A 243 7.12 25.19 -14.68
CA PRO A 243 8.44 25.18 -15.31
C PRO A 243 9.48 24.87 -14.24
N ARG A 244 10.37 23.91 -14.51
CA ARG A 244 11.53 23.68 -13.63
C ARG A 244 12.64 24.64 -13.99
N ASP A 245 13.27 25.18 -12.95
CA ASP A 245 14.67 25.56 -12.99
C ASP A 245 15.50 24.27 -12.90
N TYR A 246 15.68 23.60 -14.05
CA TYR A 246 16.62 22.50 -14.16
C TYR A 246 18.03 23.09 -14.22
N VAL A 247 18.81 22.86 -13.17
CA VAL A 247 20.25 23.04 -13.23
C VAL A 247 20.82 21.77 -13.86
N ASP A 248 21.43 21.93 -15.03
CA ASP A 248 22.12 20.87 -15.75
C ASP A 248 23.27 20.38 -14.87
N ASP A 249 23.05 19.25 -14.20
CA ASP A 249 24.03 18.67 -13.29
C ASP A 249 24.45 17.30 -13.80
N LYS A 250 25.77 17.21 -14.01
CA LYS A 250 26.59 16.09 -14.50
C LYS A 250 25.96 15.17 -15.55
N LYS A 251 26.60 15.18 -16.72
CA LYS A 251 26.33 14.26 -17.82
C LYS A 251 26.88 12.85 -17.54
N ILE A 252 26.18 12.11 -16.67
CA ILE A 252 26.59 10.77 -16.19
C ILE A 252 26.83 9.80 -17.36
N LEU A 253 25.96 9.84 -18.38
CA LEU A 253 26.06 8.97 -19.54
C LEU A 253 27.18 9.37 -20.51
N GLU A 254 27.53 10.66 -20.61
CA GLU A 254 28.61 11.12 -21.51
C GLU A 254 30.00 10.72 -20.99
N ASN A 255 30.13 10.43 -19.69
CA ASN A 255 31.38 9.96 -19.09
C ASN A 255 31.58 8.44 -19.19
N LEU A 256 30.65 7.72 -19.81
CA LEU A 256 30.73 6.27 -19.94
C LEU A 256 31.63 5.91 -21.12
N ASP A 257 32.65 5.09 -20.88
CA ASP A 257 33.46 4.51 -21.96
C ASP A 257 32.70 3.36 -22.63
N LEU A 258 32.09 3.68 -23.77
CA LEU A 258 31.31 2.75 -24.60
C LEU A 258 32.17 1.88 -25.52
N ASN A 259 33.49 2.12 -25.59
CA ASN A 259 34.39 1.33 -26.44
C ASN A 259 34.89 0.06 -25.77
N LYS A 260 34.51 -0.18 -24.50
CA LYS A 260 34.88 -1.38 -23.76
C LYS A 260 34.38 -2.62 -24.47
N ASN A 261 35.32 -3.45 -24.89
CA ASN A 261 35.10 -4.75 -25.48
C ASN A 261 35.81 -5.82 -24.64
N ILE A 262 35.46 -7.08 -24.88
CA ILE A 262 36.04 -8.26 -24.26
C ILE A 262 36.44 -9.20 -25.40
N SER A 263 37.60 -9.86 -25.31
CA SER A 263 38.01 -10.82 -26.35
C SER A 263 37.16 -12.09 -26.29
N ASP A 264 37.15 -12.89 -27.35
CA ASP A 264 36.42 -14.17 -27.36
C ASP A 264 36.96 -15.11 -26.25
N GLU A 265 38.28 -15.13 -26.04
CA GLU A 265 38.91 -15.96 -24.98
C GLU A 265 38.54 -15.49 -23.56
N GLU A 266 38.45 -14.19 -23.33
CA GLU A 266 37.98 -13.64 -22.06
C GLU A 266 36.49 -13.91 -21.87
N TYR A 267 35.69 -13.80 -22.93
CA TYR A 267 34.27 -14.07 -22.91
C TYR A 267 33.95 -15.55 -22.64
N ASP A 268 34.81 -16.49 -23.02
CA ASP A 268 34.69 -17.91 -22.66
C ASP A 268 34.69 -18.13 -21.13
N GLN A 269 35.25 -17.20 -20.33
CA GLN A 269 35.17 -17.24 -18.87
C GLN A 269 33.75 -17.01 -18.32
N LEU A 270 32.80 -16.57 -19.17
CA LEU A 270 31.40 -16.40 -18.81
C LEU A 270 30.80 -17.68 -18.21
N GLU A 271 31.25 -18.87 -18.64
CA GLU A 271 30.77 -20.13 -18.08
C GLU A 271 31.05 -20.24 -16.57
N ASN A 272 32.22 -19.77 -16.13
CA ASN A 272 32.62 -19.80 -14.73
C ASN A 272 31.78 -18.81 -13.91
N LEU A 273 31.55 -17.61 -14.43
CA LEU A 273 30.67 -16.62 -13.80
C LEU A 273 29.23 -17.13 -13.71
N GLN A 274 28.72 -17.83 -14.73
CA GLN A 274 27.38 -18.42 -14.71
C GLN A 274 27.24 -19.51 -13.64
N LYS A 275 28.29 -20.32 -13.41
CA LYS A 275 28.32 -21.28 -12.30
C LYS A 275 28.25 -20.55 -10.96
N GLU A 276 29.06 -19.50 -10.79
CA GLU A 276 29.06 -18.69 -9.57
C GLU A 276 27.70 -18.02 -9.32
N VAL A 277 27.05 -17.45 -10.34
CA VAL A 277 25.70 -16.89 -10.23
C VAL A 277 24.71 -17.95 -9.76
N SER A 278 24.76 -19.17 -10.30
CA SER A 278 23.92 -20.27 -9.83
C SER A 278 24.16 -20.58 -8.36
N GLU A 279 25.41 -20.63 -7.91
CA GLU A 279 25.73 -20.85 -6.49
C GLU A 279 25.23 -19.71 -5.61
N VAL A 280 25.32 -18.45 -6.07
CA VAL A 280 24.80 -17.29 -5.35
C VAL A 280 23.28 -17.39 -5.20
N PHE A 281 22.54 -17.71 -6.26
CA PHE A 281 21.08 -17.89 -6.15
C PHE A 281 20.72 -19.00 -5.15
N ILE A 282 21.44 -20.13 -5.16
CA ILE A 282 21.23 -21.22 -4.18
C ILE A 282 21.56 -20.74 -2.76
N LYS A 283 22.64 -19.98 -2.55
CA LYS A 283 23.01 -19.43 -1.24
C LYS A 283 21.95 -18.48 -0.70
N TYR A 284 21.39 -17.62 -1.54
CA TYR A 284 20.31 -16.70 -1.16
C TYR A 284 19.01 -17.45 -0.87
N HIS A 285 18.68 -18.45 -1.68
CA HIS A 285 17.56 -19.34 -1.44
C HIS A 285 17.64 -20.02 -0.07
N ASN A 286 18.77 -20.66 0.23
CA ASN A 286 18.98 -21.35 1.51
C ASN A 286 19.00 -20.42 2.72
N ARG A 287 19.22 -19.12 2.51
CA ARG A 287 19.18 -18.07 3.55
C ARG A 287 17.84 -17.33 3.60
N ASN A 288 16.85 -17.73 2.79
CA ASN A 288 15.55 -17.07 2.68
C ASN A 288 15.65 -15.57 2.31
N ILE A 289 16.68 -15.17 1.55
CA ILE A 289 16.87 -13.77 1.13
C ILE A 289 16.23 -13.58 -0.26
N PRO A 290 15.20 -12.72 -0.41
CA PRO A 290 14.60 -12.44 -1.71
C PRO A 290 15.52 -11.58 -2.57
N ILE A 291 15.49 -11.80 -3.89
CA ILE A 291 16.31 -11.06 -4.86
C ILE A 291 15.42 -10.33 -5.87
N VAL A 292 15.67 -9.04 -6.09
CA VAL A 292 15.01 -8.24 -7.11
C VAL A 292 16.07 -7.65 -8.03
N LEU A 293 16.04 -8.08 -9.30
CA LEU A 293 16.94 -7.58 -10.34
C LEU A 293 16.15 -6.74 -11.33
N VAL A 294 16.62 -5.52 -11.60
CA VAL A 294 15.98 -4.59 -12.54
C VAL A 294 16.91 -4.32 -13.72
N PHE A 295 16.41 -4.53 -14.93
CA PHE A 295 17.12 -4.24 -16.17
C PHE A 295 16.38 -3.16 -16.95
N GLU A 296 16.95 -1.96 -16.93
CA GLU A 296 16.59 -0.83 -17.80
C GLU A 296 17.70 -0.58 -18.82
N GLY A 297 17.43 0.26 -19.80
CA GLY A 297 18.42 0.63 -20.82
C GLY A 297 17.79 1.03 -22.14
N VAL A 298 18.63 1.49 -23.07
CA VAL A 298 18.21 1.90 -24.42
C VAL A 298 17.57 0.71 -25.16
N ASP A 299 16.64 0.98 -26.06
CA ASP A 299 16.10 -0.06 -26.94
C ASP A 299 17.22 -0.67 -27.78
N ALA A 300 17.10 -1.96 -28.12
CA ALA A 300 18.14 -2.77 -28.76
C ALA A 300 19.47 -2.96 -27.98
N ALA A 301 19.64 -2.37 -26.78
CA ALA A 301 20.88 -2.50 -25.97
C ALA A 301 21.20 -3.92 -25.43
N GLY A 302 20.44 -4.95 -25.80
CA GLY A 302 20.77 -6.35 -25.44
C GLY A 302 20.34 -6.81 -24.05
N LYS A 303 19.39 -6.12 -23.39
CA LYS A 303 18.87 -6.44 -22.04
C LYS A 303 18.42 -7.91 -21.91
N ASP A 304 17.60 -8.39 -22.83
CA ASP A 304 17.08 -9.77 -22.78
C ASP A 304 18.19 -10.81 -22.98
N GLY A 305 19.19 -10.47 -23.80
CA GLY A 305 20.38 -11.29 -23.98
C GLY A 305 21.24 -11.36 -22.72
N ALA A 306 21.34 -10.27 -21.96
CA ALA A 306 22.04 -10.23 -20.67
C ALA A 306 21.29 -11.05 -19.61
N ILE A 307 19.96 -10.91 -19.51
CA ILE A 307 19.13 -11.70 -18.60
C ILE A 307 19.25 -13.19 -18.92
N SER A 308 19.13 -13.58 -20.19
CA SER A 308 19.24 -14.98 -20.63
C SER A 308 20.60 -15.60 -20.25
N ARG A 309 21.69 -14.83 -20.37
CA ARG A 309 23.04 -15.28 -19.96
C ARG A 309 23.19 -15.38 -18.45
N LEU A 310 22.64 -14.43 -17.69
CA LEU A 310 22.69 -14.41 -16.24
C LEU A 310 22.04 -15.67 -15.65
N ILE A 311 20.84 -16.03 -16.14
CA ILE A 311 20.06 -17.15 -15.58
C ILE A 311 20.37 -18.51 -16.23
N ARG A 312 21.31 -18.57 -17.19
CA ARG A 312 21.54 -19.76 -18.03
C ARG A 312 21.81 -21.05 -17.25
N ARG A 313 22.47 -20.94 -16.09
CA ARG A 313 22.78 -22.07 -15.20
C ARG A 313 21.99 -22.07 -13.90
N VAL A 314 21.13 -21.08 -13.69
CA VAL A 314 20.30 -20.97 -12.49
C VAL A 314 19.10 -21.91 -12.64
N ASP A 315 18.76 -22.65 -11.58
CA ASP A 315 17.55 -23.45 -11.55
C ASP A 315 16.29 -22.57 -11.79
N PRO A 316 15.48 -22.84 -12.83
CA PRO A 316 14.34 -22.01 -13.20
C PRO A 316 13.24 -21.95 -12.13
N ARG A 317 13.27 -22.83 -11.12
CA ARG A 317 12.33 -22.79 -9.99
C ARG A 317 12.67 -21.69 -8.98
N LEU A 318 13.88 -21.15 -9.02
CA LEU A 318 14.36 -20.14 -8.07
C LEU A 318 14.06 -18.70 -8.50
N TYR A 319 13.58 -18.49 -9.73
CA TYR A 319 13.33 -17.15 -10.25
C TYR A 319 12.07 -17.04 -11.11
N LYS A 320 11.59 -15.81 -11.26
CA LYS A 320 10.60 -15.44 -12.27
C LYS A 320 11.08 -14.22 -13.05
N VAL A 321 11.05 -14.30 -14.37
CA VAL A 321 11.33 -13.15 -15.26
C VAL A 321 10.01 -12.47 -15.60
N HIS A 322 9.92 -11.17 -15.37
CA HIS A 322 8.78 -10.33 -15.68
C HIS A 322 9.17 -9.36 -16.80
N ALA A 323 8.66 -9.62 -18.00
CA ALA A 323 8.77 -8.68 -19.12
C ALA A 323 7.69 -7.61 -18.96
N ILE A 324 8.09 -6.40 -18.56
CA ILE A 324 7.15 -5.31 -18.30
C ILE A 324 6.83 -4.56 -19.59
N SER A 325 5.57 -4.64 -20.00
CA SER A 325 4.99 -3.94 -21.14
C SER A 325 4.03 -2.83 -20.68
N ALA A 326 3.34 -2.21 -21.64
CA ALA A 326 2.22 -1.31 -21.35
C ALA A 326 1.22 -1.99 -20.38
N PRO A 327 0.74 -1.28 -19.36
CA PRO A 327 -0.20 -1.85 -18.40
C PRO A 327 -1.51 -2.29 -19.06
N ASP A 328 -2.06 -3.42 -18.63
CA ASP A 328 -3.40 -3.84 -19.03
C ASP A 328 -4.50 -2.99 -18.36
N GLU A 329 -5.76 -3.23 -18.71
CA GLU A 329 -6.90 -2.50 -18.14
C GLU A 329 -6.99 -2.61 -16.60
N GLY A 330 -6.69 -3.79 -16.06
CA GLY A 330 -6.70 -4.04 -14.62
C GLY A 330 -5.55 -3.36 -13.87
N GLU A 331 -4.36 -3.33 -14.48
CA GLU A 331 -3.20 -2.58 -13.99
C GLU A 331 -3.44 -1.06 -14.06
N ASN A 332 -4.02 -0.56 -15.16
CA ASN A 332 -4.38 0.86 -15.35
C ASN A 332 -5.49 1.36 -14.43
N ALA A 333 -6.36 0.46 -13.99
CA ALA A 333 -7.41 0.76 -13.03
C ALA A 333 -6.88 1.03 -11.61
N ARG A 334 -5.57 0.94 -11.35
CA ARG A 334 -4.98 1.13 -10.02
C ARG A 334 -3.78 2.07 -10.07
N ASN A 335 -3.22 2.34 -8.90
CA ASN A 335 -1.94 3.03 -8.80
C ASN A 335 -0.84 2.25 -9.54
N TYR A 336 0.07 2.96 -10.21
CA TYR A 336 1.08 2.34 -11.07
C TYR A 336 2.03 1.38 -10.33
N LEU A 337 2.25 1.53 -9.01
CA LEU A 337 3.10 0.62 -8.24
C LEU A 337 2.44 -0.73 -7.96
N TRP A 338 1.11 -0.80 -8.00
CA TRP A 338 0.34 -2.03 -7.74
C TRP A 338 0.84 -3.22 -8.58
N ARG A 339 1.09 -2.98 -9.87
CA ARG A 339 1.54 -4.02 -10.80
C ARG A 339 2.94 -4.56 -10.49
N PHE A 340 3.73 -3.86 -9.68
CA PHE A 340 5.07 -4.30 -9.30
C PHE A 340 5.08 -4.95 -7.93
N TYR A 341 4.29 -4.46 -6.96
CA TYR A 341 4.10 -5.13 -5.66
C TYR A 341 3.56 -6.55 -5.82
N THR A 342 2.63 -6.77 -6.75
CA THR A 342 2.11 -8.12 -7.08
C THR A 342 3.20 -9.08 -7.58
N LYS A 343 4.29 -8.54 -8.11
CA LYS A 343 5.42 -9.28 -8.71
C LYS A 343 6.65 -9.38 -7.82
N ILE A 344 6.63 -8.82 -6.59
CA ILE A 344 7.70 -9.01 -5.60
C ILE A 344 7.81 -10.51 -5.26
N PRO A 345 9.04 -11.08 -5.20
CA PRO A 345 9.22 -12.50 -4.89
C PRO A 345 9.06 -12.76 -3.39
N LYS A 346 8.71 -14.00 -3.05
CA LYS A 346 8.82 -14.49 -1.68
C LYS A 346 10.27 -14.69 -1.27
N ASN A 347 10.51 -14.74 0.04
CA ASN A 347 11.80 -15.02 0.66
C ASN A 347 12.51 -16.22 0.02
N GLY A 348 13.78 -16.03 -0.34
CA GLY A 348 14.62 -17.05 -0.99
C GLY A 348 14.41 -17.24 -2.50
N TYR A 349 13.56 -16.42 -3.14
CA TYR A 349 13.34 -16.48 -4.59
C TYR A 349 13.68 -15.14 -5.25
N ALA A 350 13.85 -15.18 -6.57
CA ALA A 350 14.20 -14.00 -7.36
C ALA A 350 13.05 -13.54 -8.28
N SER A 351 12.89 -12.23 -8.41
CA SER A 351 12.15 -11.61 -9.53
C SER A 351 13.08 -10.75 -10.36
N ILE A 352 13.06 -10.97 -11.66
CA ILE A 352 13.92 -10.31 -12.64
C ILE A 352 13.02 -9.50 -13.56
N PHE A 353 13.15 -8.18 -13.51
CA PHE A 353 12.34 -7.24 -14.27
C PHE A 353 13.09 -6.81 -15.54
N SER A 354 12.58 -7.19 -16.72
CA SER A 354 12.98 -6.60 -18.01
C SER A 354 12.05 -5.43 -18.28
N ARG A 355 12.55 -4.20 -18.11
CA ARG A 355 11.77 -2.98 -17.79
C ARG A 355 11.06 -3.08 -16.44
N SER A 356 10.72 -1.95 -15.82
CA SER A 356 10.27 -1.90 -14.43
C SER A 356 9.45 -0.64 -14.09
N TRP A 357 9.30 -0.33 -12.80
CA TRP A 357 8.69 0.91 -12.31
C TRP A 357 9.40 2.18 -12.81
N TYR A 358 10.68 2.09 -13.18
CA TYR A 358 11.42 3.21 -13.77
C TYR A 358 10.84 3.70 -15.10
N GLY A 359 10.00 2.90 -15.78
CA GLY A 359 9.24 3.33 -16.95
C GLY A 359 8.48 4.65 -16.73
N ARG A 360 7.99 4.90 -15.50
CA ARG A 360 7.29 6.13 -15.09
C ARG A 360 8.13 7.39 -15.30
N VAL A 361 9.43 7.32 -15.02
CA VAL A 361 10.37 8.46 -15.14
C VAL A 361 11.22 8.41 -16.41
N MET A 362 11.01 7.38 -17.24
CA MET A 362 11.68 7.16 -18.52
C MET A 362 10.68 7.34 -19.66
N VAL A 363 10.24 6.25 -20.29
CA VAL A 363 9.37 6.27 -21.48
C VAL A 363 8.09 7.06 -21.24
N GLU A 364 7.44 6.92 -20.09
CA GLU A 364 6.17 7.62 -19.84
C GLU A 364 6.35 9.13 -19.66
N ARG A 365 7.52 9.55 -19.18
CA ARG A 365 7.88 10.96 -19.08
C ARG A 365 8.20 11.55 -20.46
N VAL A 366 8.92 10.81 -21.31
CA VAL A 366 9.34 11.27 -22.64
C VAL A 366 8.15 11.31 -23.60
N GLU A 367 7.32 10.27 -23.60
CA GLU A 367 6.15 10.16 -24.48
C GLU A 367 4.90 10.89 -23.94
N GLY A 368 4.95 11.39 -22.70
CA GLY A 368 3.85 12.12 -22.08
C GLY A 368 2.69 11.25 -21.59
N PHE A 369 2.92 9.95 -21.35
CA PHE A 369 1.95 9.04 -20.72
C PHE A 369 1.77 9.31 -19.22
N ALA A 370 2.71 10.02 -18.59
CA ALA A 370 2.59 10.52 -17.24
C ALA A 370 2.63 12.05 -17.23
N THR A 371 1.74 12.68 -16.47
CA THR A 371 1.81 14.14 -16.23
C THR A 371 3.09 14.50 -15.47
N VAL A 372 3.50 15.78 -15.55
CA VAL A 372 4.70 16.28 -14.83
C VAL A 372 4.66 15.93 -13.35
N ARG A 373 3.51 16.14 -12.72
CA ARG A 373 3.32 15.86 -11.30
C ARG A 373 3.40 14.36 -10.98
N GLU A 374 2.95 13.49 -11.88
CA GLU A 374 2.98 12.03 -11.70
C GLU A 374 4.40 11.49 -11.77
N TRP A 375 5.19 11.82 -12.80
CA TRP A 375 6.57 11.32 -12.85
C TRP A 375 7.50 12.02 -11.85
N GLU A 376 7.21 13.26 -11.44
CA GLU A 376 8.02 13.97 -10.45
C GLU A 376 7.94 13.32 -9.07
N ARG A 377 6.74 12.98 -8.59
CA ARG A 377 6.59 12.28 -7.31
C ARG A 377 7.07 10.82 -7.36
N ALA A 378 7.02 10.19 -8.53
CA ALA A 378 7.40 8.80 -8.71
C ALA A 378 8.82 8.48 -8.23
N TYR A 379 9.77 9.43 -8.30
CA TYR A 379 11.11 9.22 -7.75
C TYR A 379 11.10 8.83 -6.27
N SER A 380 10.32 9.53 -5.45
CA SER A 380 10.19 9.21 -4.02
C SER A 380 9.37 7.93 -3.79
N GLU A 381 8.34 7.69 -4.59
CA GLU A 381 7.47 6.52 -4.45
C GLU A 381 8.21 5.22 -4.79
N MET A 382 9.02 5.22 -5.85
CA MET A 382 9.88 4.09 -6.24
C MET A 382 10.97 3.83 -5.20
N LEU A 383 11.59 4.89 -4.66
CA LEU A 383 12.61 4.76 -3.62
C LEU A 383 12.02 4.14 -2.34
N GLU A 384 10.80 4.53 -1.97
CA GLU A 384 10.10 3.95 -0.82
C GLU A 384 9.78 2.47 -1.04
N MET A 385 9.32 2.08 -2.24
CA MET A 385 9.13 0.66 -2.59
C MET A 385 10.45 -0.14 -2.48
N GLU A 386 11.55 0.39 -3.01
CA GLU A 386 12.87 -0.24 -2.92
C GLU A 386 13.37 -0.33 -1.48
N ARG A 387 13.14 0.72 -0.67
CA ARG A 387 13.45 0.72 0.77
C ARG A 387 12.68 -0.36 1.50
N GLN A 388 11.40 -0.57 1.20
CA GLN A 388 10.60 -1.62 1.83
C GLN A 388 11.11 -3.02 1.51
N ILE A 389 11.55 -3.27 0.27
CA ILE A 389 12.19 -4.54 -0.10
C ILE A 389 13.51 -4.73 0.66
N TYR A 390 14.33 -3.67 0.72
CA TYR A 390 15.62 -3.71 1.41
C TYR A 390 15.47 -3.90 2.93
N SER A 391 14.54 -3.17 3.57
CA SER A 391 14.26 -3.27 5.00
C SER A 391 13.67 -4.62 5.40
N HIS A 392 12.98 -5.31 4.48
CA HIS A 392 12.57 -6.71 4.63
C HIS A 392 13.75 -7.70 4.56
N GLY A 393 14.96 -7.23 4.24
CA GLY A 393 16.15 -8.05 4.07
C GLY A 393 16.42 -8.47 2.63
N GLY A 394 15.69 -7.95 1.65
CA GLY A 394 15.85 -8.27 0.24
C GLY A 394 17.03 -7.57 -0.43
N LEU A 395 17.60 -8.22 -1.44
CA LEU A 395 18.61 -7.65 -2.33
C LEU A 395 17.96 -6.99 -3.53
N VAL A 396 18.26 -5.71 -3.78
CA VAL A 396 17.82 -4.98 -4.98
C VAL A 396 19.05 -4.57 -5.80
N ILE A 397 19.17 -5.06 -7.04
CA ILE A 397 20.22 -4.66 -7.98
C ILE A 397 19.59 -4.09 -9.24
N LYS A 398 20.12 -2.96 -9.71
CA LYS A 398 19.57 -2.20 -10.84
C LYS A 398 20.66 -1.99 -11.89
N PHE A 399 20.35 -2.39 -13.12
CA PHE A 399 21.21 -2.24 -14.29
C PHE A 399 20.58 -1.26 -15.27
N PHE A 400 21.40 -0.36 -15.82
CA PHE A 400 21.04 0.46 -16.96
C PHE A 400 22.02 0.14 -18.11
N VAL A 401 21.53 -0.48 -19.16
CA VAL A 401 22.34 -0.87 -20.32
C VAL A 401 22.32 0.24 -21.36
N ALA A 402 23.48 0.81 -21.65
CA ALA A 402 23.65 1.92 -22.59
C ALA A 402 24.44 1.46 -23.82
N ILE A 403 24.02 1.98 -24.98
CA ILE A 403 24.74 1.95 -26.25
C ILE A 403 24.75 3.37 -26.80
N ASP A 404 25.69 3.69 -27.69
CA ASP A 404 25.63 4.95 -28.43
C ASP A 404 24.55 4.87 -29.53
N LYS A 405 24.39 5.97 -30.27
CA LYS A 405 23.40 6.08 -31.34
C LYS A 405 23.77 5.26 -32.59
N ASP A 406 25.06 4.99 -32.79
CA ASP A 406 25.60 4.46 -34.04
C ASP A 406 25.79 2.93 -34.00
N THR A 407 25.77 2.34 -32.80
CA THR A 407 25.70 0.90 -32.52
C THR A 407 24.32 0.33 -32.82
#